data_AF-A0A182M260-F1
#
_entry.id   AF-A0A182M260-F1
#
_cell.length_a   1.000
_cell.length_b   1.000
_cell.length_c   1.000
_cell.angle_alpha   90.00
_cell.angle_beta   90.00
_cell.angle_gamma   90.00
#
_symmetry.space_group_name_H-M   'P 1'
#
loop_
_entity.id
_entity.type
_entity.pdbx_description
1 polymer ?
#
loop_
_entity_poly.entity_id
_entity_poly.type
_entity_poly.pdbx_seq_one_letter_code
_entity_poly.pdbx_strand_id
1 'polypeptide(L)'
;MHLLRKAATICLLVALCNAQSEQIPTESIPSQTNTTTTTTAPTPTTTTTTTTTTTTTTTTTPKPTTTAPSTTTEPAPSTTTVAPTPKPAPEPDMGNWSYTNMTSKETCVIAQMAMQFNLSYFDANDKPVNVLYNLPKDAIVKSGQCQNFTDYIELSWAMDKQSNNYSSLRIDFALNATEHEFAFAGLLLQLPVVGEAFPNAKPMQMLVLSNNQTLFKTPMEMSYHCSKAQLLNLTSTTAGLAQPTVTVTKLQLEAFHKKNNSKFSIAKDCEAIDTPDIVPIAVGCALVTLIIIMLIAYLVGRNAATNSGYLSM
;
A
#
# COMPACT_ATOMS: atom_id res chain seq x y z
N MET A 1 35.27 16.16 47.20
CA MET A 1 35.28 14.73 46.78
C MET A 1 33.88 14.12 46.56
N HIS A 2 32.78 14.70 47.07
CA HIS A 2 31.42 14.17 46.82
C HIS A 2 30.77 14.61 45.49
N LEU A 3 31.25 15.66 44.83
CA LEU A 3 30.73 16.09 43.52
C LEU A 3 31.32 15.31 42.33
N LEU A 4 32.57 14.84 42.42
CA LEU A 4 33.16 14.00 41.37
C LEU A 4 32.53 12.60 41.29
N ARG A 5 32.01 12.06 42.40
CA ARG A 5 31.26 10.81 42.39
C ARG A 5 29.89 10.91 41.70
N LYS A 6 29.26 12.11 41.69
CA LYS A 6 27.96 12.33 41.02
C LYS A 6 28.10 12.54 39.50
N ALA A 7 29.21 13.14 39.04
CA ALA A 7 29.49 13.24 37.60
C ALA A 7 29.79 11.88 36.96
N ALA A 8 30.49 10.99 37.68
CA ALA A 8 30.75 9.62 37.21
C ALA A 8 29.49 8.75 37.16
N THR A 9 28.47 9.02 37.99
CA THR A 9 27.19 8.28 37.97
C THR A 9 26.24 8.76 36.87
N ILE A 10 26.33 10.02 36.44
CA ILE A 10 25.51 10.57 35.35
C ILE A 10 26.04 10.11 33.98
N CYS A 11 27.36 9.92 33.82
CA CYS A 11 27.93 9.31 32.61
C CYS A 11 27.60 7.81 32.45
N LEU A 12 27.21 7.12 33.53
CA LEU A 12 26.83 5.69 33.45
C LEU A 12 25.37 5.46 33.03
N LEU A 13 24.51 6.49 33.02
CA LEU A 13 23.08 6.35 32.72
C LEU A 13 22.71 6.63 31.25
N VAL A 14 23.65 7.11 30.42
CA VAL A 14 23.40 7.37 28.99
C VAL A 14 23.96 6.24 28.10
N ALA A 15 24.53 5.18 28.69
CA ALA A 15 25.12 4.05 27.96
C ALA A 15 24.20 2.81 27.87
N LEU A 16 22.88 2.97 28.04
CA LEU A 16 21.88 1.91 27.90
C LEU A 16 20.80 2.32 26.88
N CYS A 17 21.23 2.55 25.64
CA CYS A 17 20.38 2.28 24.48
C CYS A 17 21.15 1.29 23.60
N ASN A 18 20.85 0.02 23.81
CA ASN A 18 21.27 -1.09 22.96
C ASN A 18 20.80 -0.84 21.52
N ALA A 19 21.76 -0.68 20.61
CA ALA A 19 21.62 -1.11 19.24
C ALA A 19 22.66 -2.22 19.03
N GLN A 20 22.20 -3.47 19.09
CA GLN A 20 22.98 -4.61 18.64
C GLN A 20 23.16 -4.47 17.12
N SER A 21 24.38 -4.14 16.69
CA SER A 21 24.82 -4.46 15.34
C SER A 21 26.01 -5.39 15.49
N GLU A 22 25.75 -6.68 15.29
CA GLU A 22 26.76 -7.73 15.32
C GLU A 22 27.74 -7.52 14.17
N GLN A 23 29.03 -7.41 14.49
CA GLN A 23 30.11 -7.32 13.51
C GLN A 23 30.36 -8.69 12.88
N ILE A 24 30.25 -8.79 11.55
CA ILE A 24 30.77 -9.91 10.78
C ILE A 24 32.25 -9.59 10.44
N PRO A 25 33.20 -10.51 10.67
CA PRO A 25 34.61 -10.28 10.32
C PRO A 25 34.83 -10.36 8.81
N THR A 26 35.54 -9.36 8.28
CA THR A 26 36.09 -9.36 6.92
C THR A 26 37.31 -10.29 6.87
N GLU A 27 37.23 -11.34 6.06
CA GLU A 27 38.40 -12.13 5.65
C GLU A 27 38.72 -11.81 4.18
N SER A 28 39.95 -11.36 3.96
CA SER A 28 40.57 -11.01 2.68
C SER A 28 41.09 -12.24 1.92
N ILE A 29 41.16 -12.19 0.57
CA ILE A 29 42.16 -12.80 -0.38
C ILE A 29 41.52 -12.98 -1.80
N PRO A 30 42.24 -12.90 -2.96
CA PRO A 30 42.90 -11.75 -3.59
C PRO A 30 42.36 -11.46 -5.03
N SER A 31 42.87 -10.40 -5.68
CA SER A 31 42.66 -10.07 -7.10
C SER A 31 43.07 -11.19 -8.07
N GLN A 32 42.24 -11.41 -9.09
CA GLN A 32 42.72 -11.84 -10.41
C GLN A 32 42.20 -10.91 -11.51
N THR A 33 43.17 -10.27 -12.14
CA THR A 33 43.12 -9.53 -13.40
C THR A 33 42.70 -10.45 -14.54
N ASN A 34 41.78 -10.00 -15.40
CA ASN A 34 41.84 -10.32 -16.82
C ASN A 34 41.26 -9.18 -17.66
N THR A 35 42.17 -8.52 -18.35
CA THR A 35 41.99 -7.55 -19.42
C THR A 35 41.52 -8.26 -20.69
N THR A 36 40.52 -7.73 -21.39
CA THR A 36 40.47 -7.74 -22.87
C THR A 36 39.62 -6.57 -23.39
N THR A 37 40.30 -5.74 -24.17
CA THR A 37 39.93 -4.58 -24.99
C THR A 37 38.95 -4.99 -26.13
N THR A 38 38.02 -4.15 -26.62
CA THR A 38 38.10 -3.39 -27.91
C THR A 38 36.69 -2.85 -28.27
N THR A 39 36.47 -1.51 -28.30
CA THR A 39 36.18 -0.60 -29.46
C THR A 39 34.85 -0.92 -30.21
N THR A 40 33.87 -0.03 -30.46
CA THR A 40 33.88 1.31 -31.11
C THR A 40 32.46 1.95 -31.03
N ALA A 41 32.37 3.30 -31.01
CA ALA A 41 31.16 4.11 -31.23
C ALA A 41 30.81 4.18 -32.76
N PRO A 42 29.68 4.77 -33.27
CA PRO A 42 29.15 6.10 -32.90
C PRO A 42 27.60 6.31 -32.89
N THR A 43 27.23 7.46 -32.32
CA THR A 43 25.99 8.26 -32.37
C THR A 43 25.34 8.40 -33.75
N PRO A 44 24.01 8.68 -33.80
CA PRO A 44 23.59 9.94 -34.44
C PRO A 44 22.49 10.71 -33.67
N THR A 45 22.69 12.03 -33.70
CA THR A 45 21.80 13.13 -33.35
C THR A 45 20.65 13.27 -34.36
N THR A 46 19.43 13.66 -33.94
CA THR A 46 18.46 14.27 -34.87
C THR A 46 17.59 15.35 -34.19
N THR A 47 17.99 16.58 -34.48
CA THR A 47 17.28 17.82 -34.85
C THR A 47 15.76 17.97 -34.65
N THR A 48 15.45 19.10 -33.99
CA THR A 48 14.18 19.82 -33.84
C THR A 48 13.53 20.28 -35.16
N THR A 49 12.20 20.26 -35.25
CA THR A 49 11.47 21.17 -36.15
C THR A 49 10.15 21.61 -35.51
N THR A 50 10.07 22.90 -35.19
CA THR A 50 8.87 23.60 -34.72
C THR A 50 8.22 24.27 -35.92
N THR A 51 7.00 23.88 -36.26
CA THR A 51 6.22 24.52 -37.34
C THR A 51 5.28 25.53 -36.74
N THR A 52 5.58 26.82 -36.97
CA THR A 52 4.72 27.97 -36.66
C THR A 52 3.77 28.20 -37.83
N THR A 53 2.46 28.08 -37.62
CA THR A 53 1.45 28.45 -38.63
C THR A 53 0.90 29.82 -38.31
N THR A 54 1.31 30.80 -39.13
CA THR A 54 0.77 32.15 -39.20
C THR A 54 -0.54 32.11 -40.00
N THR A 55 -1.65 32.63 -39.45
CA THR A 55 -2.88 32.84 -40.22
C THR A 55 -3.14 34.33 -40.38
N THR A 56 -3.10 34.73 -41.64
CA THR A 56 -3.27 36.07 -42.20
C THR A 56 -4.68 36.61 -41.98
N THR A 57 -4.77 37.85 -41.52
CA THR A 57 -5.99 38.64 -41.39
C THR A 57 -6.34 39.24 -42.76
N THR A 58 -7.53 38.95 -43.29
CA THR A 58 -8.07 39.63 -44.48
C THR A 58 -9.35 40.38 -44.13
N THR A 59 -9.21 41.70 -44.08
CA THR A 59 -10.28 42.68 -43.90
C THR A 59 -11.12 42.77 -45.17
N THR A 60 -12.45 42.63 -45.05
CA THR A 60 -13.38 43.10 -46.09
C THR A 60 -14.51 43.91 -45.45
N THR A 61 -14.71 45.10 -46.02
CA THR A 61 -15.63 46.18 -45.64
C THR A 61 -17.11 45.80 -45.93
N PRO A 62 -18.08 46.22 -45.10
CA PRO A 62 -19.48 45.85 -45.28
C PRO A 62 -20.19 46.78 -46.29
N LYS A 63 -21.13 46.22 -47.06
CA LYS A 63 -22.13 46.95 -47.85
C LYS A 63 -23.51 46.81 -47.16
N PRO A 64 -24.34 47.86 -47.10
CA PRO A 64 -25.50 47.89 -46.22
C PRO A 64 -26.70 47.19 -46.86
N THR A 65 -27.39 46.36 -46.08
CA THR A 65 -28.69 45.82 -46.49
C THR A 65 -29.72 46.03 -45.39
N THR A 66 -30.83 46.59 -45.87
CA THR A 66 -32.02 47.14 -45.27
C THR A 66 -32.75 46.21 -44.29
N THR A 67 -33.22 46.83 -43.22
CA THR A 67 -33.99 46.31 -42.08
C THR A 67 -35.37 45.80 -42.49
N ALA A 68 -35.74 44.60 -42.02
CA ALA A 68 -37.11 44.13 -41.91
C ALA A 68 -37.43 43.91 -40.41
N PRO A 69 -38.67 44.18 -39.94
CA PRO A 69 -39.00 44.11 -38.52
C PRO A 69 -39.14 42.66 -38.06
N SER A 70 -38.22 42.19 -37.21
CA SER A 70 -38.31 40.91 -36.53
C SER A 70 -39.00 41.07 -35.18
N THR A 71 -40.13 40.39 -35.03
CA THR A 71 -40.90 40.24 -33.79
C THR A 71 -40.01 39.67 -32.68
N THR A 72 -39.91 40.38 -31.56
CA THR A 72 -39.17 39.96 -30.37
C THR A 72 -40.00 38.96 -29.57
N THR A 73 -39.57 37.71 -29.51
CA THR A 73 -40.09 36.72 -28.54
C THR A 73 -39.08 36.58 -27.41
N GLU A 74 -39.50 36.96 -26.21
CA GLU A 74 -38.75 36.85 -24.96
C GLU A 74 -38.45 35.37 -24.63
N PRO A 75 -37.18 34.96 -24.40
CA PRO A 75 -36.86 33.61 -23.99
C PRO A 75 -37.16 33.41 -22.49
N ALA A 76 -37.97 32.41 -22.20
CA ALA A 76 -38.31 31.99 -20.84
C ALA A 76 -37.06 31.63 -20.00
N PRO A 77 -37.10 31.84 -18.66
CA PRO A 77 -35.96 31.54 -17.78
C PRO A 77 -35.62 30.04 -17.80
N SER A 78 -34.40 29.72 -18.25
CA SER A 78 -33.83 28.39 -18.18
C SER A 78 -33.48 28.03 -16.73
N THR A 79 -34.34 27.24 -16.09
CA THR A 79 -33.97 26.53 -14.86
C THR A 79 -33.01 25.41 -15.22
N THR A 80 -31.72 25.62 -14.98
CA THR A 80 -30.69 24.58 -15.10
C THR A 80 -30.81 23.64 -13.90
N THR A 81 -31.59 22.57 -14.06
CA THR A 81 -31.64 21.46 -13.11
C THR A 81 -30.32 20.72 -13.18
N VAL A 82 -29.44 20.94 -12.20
CA VAL A 82 -28.21 20.18 -12.01
C VAL A 82 -28.59 18.71 -11.85
N ALA A 83 -28.04 17.84 -12.72
CA ALA A 83 -28.21 16.40 -12.61
C ALA A 83 -27.76 15.93 -11.22
N PRO A 84 -28.52 15.03 -10.55
CA PRO A 84 -28.12 14.53 -9.25
C PRO A 84 -26.77 13.82 -9.37
N THR A 85 -25.77 14.33 -8.66
CA THR A 85 -24.50 13.63 -8.47
C THR A 85 -24.79 12.25 -7.88
N PRO A 86 -24.30 11.14 -8.47
CA PRO A 86 -24.55 9.82 -7.93
C PRO A 86 -24.02 9.75 -6.50
N LYS A 87 -24.88 9.32 -5.57
CA LYS A 87 -24.54 9.12 -4.16
C LYS A 87 -23.27 8.25 -4.08
N PRO A 88 -22.22 8.65 -3.34
CA PRO A 88 -21.03 7.82 -3.15
C PRO A 88 -21.46 6.45 -2.63
N ALA A 89 -20.98 5.38 -3.28
CA ALA A 89 -21.20 4.03 -2.78
C ALA A 89 -20.66 3.90 -1.35
N PRO A 90 -21.34 3.16 -0.46
CA PRO A 90 -20.90 3.02 0.92
C PRO A 90 -19.49 2.41 0.97
N GLU A 91 -18.63 3.01 1.80
CA GLU A 91 -17.28 2.50 2.06
C GLU A 91 -17.37 1.07 2.63
N PRO A 92 -16.48 0.14 2.24
CA PRO A 92 -16.49 -1.20 2.80
C PRO A 92 -16.12 -1.18 4.29
N ASP A 93 -16.84 -1.99 5.06
CA ASP A 93 -16.51 -2.26 6.45
C ASP A 93 -15.27 -3.18 6.54
N MET A 94 -14.47 -3.00 7.59
CA MET A 94 -13.32 -3.86 7.86
C MET A 94 -13.79 -5.17 8.50
N GLY A 95 -13.40 -6.29 7.91
CA GLY A 95 -13.50 -7.60 8.54
C GLY A 95 -12.21 -8.03 9.23
N ASN A 96 -12.31 -9.05 10.08
CA ASN A 96 -11.18 -9.63 10.80
C ASN A 96 -11.35 -11.15 10.83
N TRP A 97 -10.38 -11.86 10.24
CA TRP A 97 -10.43 -13.30 10.07
C TRP A 97 -9.08 -13.92 10.44
N SER A 98 -9.13 -15.13 10.99
CA SER A 98 -7.94 -15.93 11.22
C SER A 98 -8.22 -17.40 10.99
N TYR A 99 -7.24 -18.15 10.49
CA TYR A 99 -7.31 -19.59 10.37
C TYR A 99 -6.30 -20.27 11.29
N THR A 100 -6.82 -21.13 12.17
CA THR A 100 -6.05 -21.91 13.14
C THR A 100 -6.11 -23.39 12.79
N ASN A 101 -4.95 -24.02 12.67
CA ASN A 101 -4.86 -25.46 12.46
C ASN A 101 -5.43 -26.18 13.69
N MET A 102 -6.47 -26.99 13.49
CA MET A 102 -7.15 -27.65 14.61
C MET A 102 -6.30 -28.71 15.30
N THR A 103 -5.29 -29.27 14.62
CA THR A 103 -4.38 -30.29 15.12
C THR A 103 -3.20 -29.67 15.87
N SER A 104 -2.46 -28.75 15.26
CA SER A 104 -1.29 -28.11 15.92
C SER A 104 -1.67 -26.98 16.88
N LYS A 105 -2.90 -26.45 16.78
CA LYS A 105 -3.39 -25.25 17.49
C LYS A 105 -2.69 -23.94 17.12
N GLU A 106 -1.85 -23.97 16.10
CA GLU A 106 -1.16 -22.79 15.56
C GLU A 106 -2.07 -22.05 14.59
N THR A 107 -2.16 -20.73 14.76
CA THR A 107 -2.79 -19.85 13.77
C THR A 107 -1.77 -19.56 12.68
N CYS A 108 -2.13 -19.75 11.42
CA CYS A 108 -1.22 -19.54 10.29
C CYS A 108 -1.59 -18.34 9.43
N VAL A 109 -2.87 -18.01 9.31
CA VAL A 109 -3.33 -16.81 8.59
C VAL A 109 -4.09 -15.90 9.52
N ILE A 110 -3.77 -14.61 9.50
CA ILE A 110 -4.50 -13.53 10.17
C ILE A 110 -4.70 -12.42 9.13
N ALA A 111 -5.92 -11.92 9.00
CA ALA A 111 -6.31 -11.00 7.96
C ALA A 111 -7.30 -9.96 8.49
N GLN A 112 -6.92 -8.68 8.40
CA GLN A 112 -7.80 -7.54 8.63
C GLN A 112 -7.80 -6.69 7.36
N MET A 113 -8.98 -6.52 6.77
CA MET A 113 -9.11 -5.74 5.54
C MET A 113 -10.56 -5.40 5.25
N ALA A 114 -10.76 -4.35 4.47
CA ALA A 114 -12.02 -3.99 3.84
C ALA A 114 -11.85 -4.09 2.32
N MET A 115 -12.73 -4.82 1.64
CA MET A 115 -12.66 -5.01 0.19
C MET A 115 -13.91 -4.48 -0.51
N GLN A 116 -13.71 -3.70 -1.57
CA GLN A 116 -14.77 -3.28 -2.49
C GLN A 116 -14.41 -3.71 -3.91
N PHE A 117 -15.23 -4.59 -4.46
CA PHE A 117 -15.12 -5.07 -5.83
C PHE A 117 -15.85 -4.13 -6.78
N ASN A 118 -15.21 -3.75 -7.87
CA ASN A 118 -15.84 -3.11 -9.01
C ASN A 118 -16.05 -4.16 -10.10
N LEU A 119 -17.31 -4.55 -10.26
CA LEU A 119 -17.73 -5.69 -11.05
C LEU A 119 -18.66 -5.25 -12.17
N SER A 120 -18.84 -6.13 -13.14
CA SER A 120 -19.94 -6.03 -14.08
C SER A 120 -20.63 -7.38 -14.26
N TYR A 121 -21.90 -7.37 -14.61
CA TYR A 121 -22.73 -8.54 -14.83
C TYR A 121 -23.71 -8.28 -15.97
N PHE A 122 -24.43 -9.31 -16.43
CA PHE A 122 -25.43 -9.16 -17.49
C PHE A 122 -26.81 -9.04 -16.86
N ASP A 123 -27.57 -8.02 -17.26
CA ASP A 123 -28.98 -7.94 -16.92
C ASP A 123 -29.82 -8.95 -17.72
N ALA A 124 -31.12 -9.02 -17.43
CA ALA A 124 -32.06 -9.89 -18.13
C ALA A 124 -32.17 -9.62 -19.65
N ASN A 125 -31.64 -8.50 -20.15
CA ASN A 125 -31.62 -8.12 -21.57
C ASN A 125 -30.22 -8.26 -22.19
N ASP A 126 -29.31 -9.01 -21.55
CA ASP A 126 -27.92 -9.23 -21.96
C ASP A 126 -27.10 -7.93 -22.06
N LYS A 127 -27.47 -6.88 -21.32
CA LYS A 127 -26.69 -5.64 -21.23
C LYS A 127 -25.71 -5.72 -20.05
N PRO A 128 -24.45 -5.30 -20.22
CA PRO A 128 -23.51 -5.22 -19.12
C PRO A 128 -23.88 -4.07 -18.16
N VAL A 129 -23.97 -4.38 -16.88
CA VAL A 129 -24.25 -3.44 -15.80
C VAL A 129 -23.10 -3.47 -14.80
N ASN A 130 -22.59 -2.30 -14.42
CA ASN A 130 -21.53 -2.17 -13.42
C ASN A 130 -22.12 -2.09 -12.01
N VAL A 131 -21.41 -2.65 -11.04
CA VAL A 131 -21.80 -2.65 -9.64
C VAL A 131 -20.57 -2.62 -8.73
N LEU A 132 -20.67 -1.86 -7.64
CA LEU A 132 -19.74 -1.93 -6.54
C LEU A 132 -20.27 -2.90 -5.49
N TYR A 133 -19.48 -3.90 -5.15
CA TYR A 133 -19.83 -4.96 -4.21
C TYR A 133 -18.84 -4.99 -3.05
N ASN A 134 -19.31 -4.78 -1.83
CA ASN A 134 -18.46 -4.82 -0.64
C ASN A 134 -18.40 -6.25 -0.09
N LEU A 135 -17.21 -6.70 0.29
CA LEU A 135 -17.05 -7.94 1.07
C LEU A 135 -17.73 -7.75 2.45
N PRO A 136 -18.67 -8.62 2.85
CA PRO A 136 -19.29 -8.51 4.16
C PRO A 136 -18.28 -8.75 5.28
N LYS A 137 -18.23 -7.87 6.28
CA LYS A 137 -17.34 -8.00 7.44
C LYS A 137 -17.59 -9.24 8.29
N ASP A 138 -18.82 -9.77 8.21
CA ASP A 138 -19.31 -10.94 8.92
C ASP A 138 -19.20 -12.23 8.09
N ALA A 139 -18.49 -12.19 6.95
CA ALA A 139 -18.09 -13.40 6.24
C ALA A 139 -17.39 -14.37 7.20
N ILE A 140 -17.72 -15.66 7.08
CA ILE A 140 -17.20 -16.71 7.95
C ILE A 140 -16.00 -17.40 7.30
N VAL A 141 -15.07 -17.89 8.11
CA VAL A 141 -14.00 -18.75 7.61
C VAL A 141 -14.57 -20.14 7.29
N LYS A 142 -14.68 -20.46 6.00
CA LYS A 142 -15.20 -21.73 5.50
C LYS A 142 -14.15 -22.83 5.53
N SER A 143 -12.94 -22.50 5.14
CA SER A 143 -11.82 -23.43 5.11
C SER A 143 -10.49 -22.67 5.18
N GLY A 144 -9.40 -23.41 5.35
CA GLY A 144 -8.06 -22.86 5.33
C GLY A 144 -7.02 -23.97 5.36
N GLN A 145 -5.77 -23.60 5.16
CA GLN A 145 -4.66 -24.54 5.20
C GLN A 145 -3.40 -23.85 5.72
N CYS A 146 -2.70 -24.58 6.58
CA CYS A 146 -1.37 -24.22 7.07
C CYS A 146 -0.39 -25.27 6.56
N GLN A 147 0.50 -24.93 5.63
CA GLN A 147 1.56 -25.82 5.14
C GLN A 147 2.92 -25.14 5.23
N ASN A 148 3.96 -25.88 4.85
CA ASN A 148 5.32 -25.37 4.90
C ASN A 148 5.60 -24.27 3.88
N PHE A 149 4.93 -24.29 2.72
CA PHE A 149 5.21 -23.36 1.61
C PHE A 149 3.99 -22.61 1.09
N THR A 150 2.78 -23.05 1.46
CA THR A 150 1.53 -22.45 0.99
C THR A 150 0.52 -22.39 2.12
N ASP A 151 -0.03 -21.22 2.36
CA ASP A 151 -1.15 -21.04 3.28
C ASP A 151 -2.33 -20.46 2.53
N TYR A 152 -3.55 -20.76 2.97
CA TYR A 152 -4.73 -20.07 2.46
C TYR A 152 -5.81 -19.94 3.51
N ILE A 153 -6.67 -18.95 3.31
CA ILE A 153 -7.93 -18.78 4.03
C ILE A 153 -9.06 -18.62 3.01
N GLU A 154 -10.15 -19.34 3.20
CA GLU A 154 -11.36 -19.26 2.39
C GLU A 154 -12.49 -18.70 3.23
N LEU A 155 -13.03 -17.55 2.81
CA LEU A 155 -14.17 -16.88 3.41
C LEU A 155 -15.45 -17.24 2.65
N SER A 156 -16.57 -17.28 3.36
CA SER A 156 -17.90 -17.57 2.81
C SER A 156 -18.94 -16.66 3.41
N TRP A 157 -19.92 -16.25 2.60
CA TRP A 157 -21.06 -15.47 3.06
C TRP A 157 -22.30 -15.76 2.21
N ALA A 158 -23.47 -15.59 2.82
CA ALA A 158 -24.74 -15.72 2.12
C ALA A 158 -25.01 -14.49 1.24
N MET A 159 -25.54 -14.72 0.04
CA MET A 159 -25.79 -13.65 -0.94
C MET A 159 -27.18 -13.04 -0.84
N ASP A 160 -28.13 -13.80 -0.33
CA ASP A 160 -29.46 -13.33 -0.01
C ASP A 160 -29.96 -14.03 1.26
N LYS A 161 -31.01 -13.49 1.87
CA LYS A 161 -31.56 -14.01 3.13
C LYS A 161 -32.50 -15.20 2.92
N GLN A 162 -32.85 -15.53 1.68
CA GLN A 162 -33.93 -16.45 1.34
C GLN A 162 -33.48 -17.74 0.65
N SER A 163 -32.24 -17.83 0.20
CA SER A 163 -31.71 -18.95 -0.56
C SER A 163 -30.42 -19.50 0.05
N ASN A 164 -30.06 -20.71 -0.37
CA ASN A 164 -28.75 -21.31 -0.08
C ASN A 164 -27.66 -20.84 -1.05
N ASN A 165 -27.75 -19.61 -1.58
CA ASN A 165 -26.70 -19.03 -2.41
C ASN A 165 -25.58 -18.48 -1.53
N TYR A 166 -24.41 -19.10 -1.64
CA TYR A 166 -23.20 -18.67 -0.94
C TYR A 166 -22.14 -18.23 -1.92
N SER A 167 -21.40 -17.20 -1.52
CA SER A 167 -20.16 -16.78 -2.17
C SER A 167 -18.96 -17.34 -1.46
N SER A 168 -17.84 -17.37 -2.16
CA SER A 168 -16.54 -17.71 -1.58
C SER A 168 -15.45 -16.75 -2.04
N LEU A 169 -14.58 -16.35 -1.13
CA LEU A 169 -13.33 -15.67 -1.42
C LEU A 169 -12.18 -16.47 -0.80
N ARG A 170 -11.34 -17.05 -1.65
CA ARG A 170 -10.09 -17.66 -1.24
C ARG A 170 -8.95 -16.67 -1.42
N ILE A 171 -8.08 -16.58 -0.42
CA ILE A 171 -6.84 -15.80 -0.45
C ILE A 171 -5.68 -16.75 -0.21
N ASP A 172 -4.74 -16.80 -1.15
CA ASP A 172 -3.59 -17.70 -1.16
C ASP A 172 -2.31 -16.94 -0.84
N PHE A 173 -1.43 -17.59 -0.08
CA PHE A 173 -0.12 -17.11 0.31
C PHE A 173 0.96 -18.12 -0.06
N ALA A 174 2.13 -17.63 -0.44
CA ALA A 174 3.28 -18.45 -0.76
C ALA A 174 4.51 -18.00 0.03
N LEU A 175 5.30 -18.97 0.49
CA LEU A 175 6.57 -18.75 1.15
C LEU A 175 7.72 -18.84 0.15
N ASN A 176 8.56 -17.81 0.11
CA ASN A 176 9.91 -17.90 -0.44
C ASN A 176 10.87 -18.31 0.68
N ALA A 177 11.20 -19.60 0.75
CA ALA A 177 12.09 -20.13 1.79
C ALA A 177 13.54 -19.64 1.65
N THR A 178 13.97 -19.19 0.47
CA THR A 178 15.31 -18.64 0.25
C THR A 178 15.43 -17.21 0.77
N GLU A 179 14.41 -16.39 0.52
CA GLU A 179 14.37 -14.99 1.00
C GLU A 179 13.83 -14.87 2.44
N HIS A 180 13.31 -15.96 3.01
CA HIS A 180 12.60 -15.96 4.29
C HIS A 180 11.45 -14.94 4.33
N GLU A 181 10.73 -14.82 3.22
CA GLU A 181 9.59 -13.92 3.06
C GLU A 181 8.35 -14.70 2.60
N PHE A 182 7.17 -14.31 3.08
CA PHE A 182 5.91 -14.73 2.47
C PHE A 182 5.36 -13.61 1.58
N ALA A 183 4.45 -13.98 0.69
CA ALA A 183 3.73 -13.03 -0.15
C ALA A 183 2.27 -13.46 -0.31
N PHE A 184 1.40 -12.47 -0.54
CA PHE A 184 0.11 -12.72 -1.16
C PHE A 184 0.38 -13.31 -2.55
N ALA A 185 -0.15 -14.49 -2.83
CA ALA A 185 0.05 -15.19 -4.09
C ALA A 185 -1.14 -15.01 -5.04
N GLY A 186 -2.34 -14.81 -4.48
CA GLY A 186 -3.52 -14.60 -5.29
C GLY A 186 -4.81 -14.61 -4.49
N LEU A 187 -5.89 -14.35 -5.20
CA LEU A 187 -7.24 -14.55 -4.71
C LEU A 187 -8.13 -15.19 -5.76
N LEU A 188 -9.18 -15.87 -5.32
CA LEU A 188 -10.25 -16.41 -6.14
C LEU A 188 -11.60 -16.08 -5.51
N LEU A 189 -12.40 -15.29 -6.21
CA LEU A 189 -13.77 -14.95 -5.85
C LEU A 189 -14.74 -15.77 -6.70
N GLN A 190 -15.68 -16.43 -6.04
CA GLN A 190 -16.85 -17.07 -6.65
C GLN A 190 -18.10 -16.39 -6.11
N LEU A 191 -18.84 -15.72 -6.98
CA LEU A 191 -19.94 -14.84 -6.61
C LEU A 191 -21.15 -15.11 -7.51
N PRO A 192 -22.21 -15.79 -7.02
CA PRO A 192 -23.46 -15.88 -7.75
C PRO A 192 -24.10 -14.48 -7.82
N VAL A 193 -24.56 -14.11 -9.01
CA VAL A 193 -25.12 -12.79 -9.30
C VAL A 193 -26.60 -12.79 -8.92
N VAL A 194 -26.87 -12.69 -7.62
CA VAL A 194 -28.21 -12.79 -7.03
C VAL A 194 -28.40 -11.79 -5.88
N GLY A 195 -29.65 -11.50 -5.55
CA GLY A 195 -30.02 -10.60 -4.45
C GLY A 195 -30.00 -9.12 -4.84
N GLU A 196 -30.26 -8.26 -3.85
CA GLU A 196 -30.47 -6.82 -4.03
C GLU A 196 -29.26 -6.07 -4.61
N ALA A 197 -28.05 -6.63 -4.45
CA ALA A 197 -26.84 -6.04 -5.02
C ALA A 197 -26.81 -6.14 -6.56
N PHE A 198 -27.58 -7.06 -7.15
CA PHE A 198 -27.58 -7.32 -8.59
C PHE A 198 -29.01 -7.23 -9.17
N PRO A 199 -29.60 -6.01 -9.21
CA PRO A 199 -30.96 -5.83 -9.70
C PRO A 199 -31.10 -6.24 -11.17
N ASN A 200 -32.20 -6.91 -11.51
CA ASN A 200 -32.48 -7.40 -12.87
C ASN A 200 -31.39 -8.29 -13.47
N ALA A 201 -30.58 -8.96 -12.65
CA ALA A 201 -29.56 -9.88 -13.13
C ALA A 201 -30.15 -11.06 -13.92
N LYS A 202 -29.38 -11.52 -14.92
CA LYS A 202 -29.71 -12.75 -15.65
C LYS A 202 -29.70 -13.96 -14.70
N PRO A 203 -30.71 -14.84 -14.75
CA PRO A 203 -30.75 -16.03 -13.91
C PRO A 203 -29.51 -16.93 -14.09
N MET A 204 -29.10 -17.58 -13.00
CA MET A 204 -28.00 -18.57 -12.97
C MET A 204 -26.63 -18.03 -13.41
N GLN A 205 -26.42 -16.71 -13.35
CA GLN A 205 -25.11 -16.12 -13.62
C GLN A 205 -24.18 -16.25 -12.40
N MET A 206 -22.93 -16.59 -12.66
CA MET A 206 -21.87 -16.70 -11.66
C MET A 206 -20.63 -15.95 -12.15
N LEU A 207 -20.07 -15.08 -11.31
CA LEU A 207 -18.79 -14.45 -11.54
C LEU A 207 -17.70 -15.28 -10.86
N VAL A 208 -16.69 -15.70 -11.64
CA VAL A 208 -15.48 -16.33 -11.14
C VAL A 208 -14.31 -15.43 -11.49
N LEU A 209 -13.76 -14.77 -10.47
CA LEU A 209 -12.73 -13.74 -10.63
C LEU A 209 -11.47 -14.16 -9.90
N SER A 210 -10.30 -13.90 -10.46
CA SER A 210 -9.03 -14.25 -9.83
C SER A 210 -7.98 -13.17 -9.95
N ASN A 211 -7.01 -13.15 -9.04
CA ASN A 211 -5.73 -12.49 -9.21
C ASN A 211 -4.65 -13.51 -8.86
N ASN A 212 -3.60 -13.58 -9.66
CA ASN A 212 -2.49 -14.51 -9.45
C ASN A 212 -1.15 -13.75 -9.49
N GLN A 213 -1.12 -12.60 -8.81
CA GLN A 213 0.07 -11.78 -8.71
C GLN A 213 0.69 -11.93 -7.33
N THR A 214 2.02 -12.05 -7.30
CA THR A 214 2.80 -11.99 -6.07
C THR A 214 2.86 -10.55 -5.56
N LEU A 215 2.14 -10.26 -4.48
CA LEU A 215 2.02 -8.93 -3.88
C LEU A 215 2.36 -9.00 -2.38
N PHE A 216 2.49 -7.83 -1.75
CA PHE A 216 2.59 -7.71 -0.28
C PHE A 216 3.70 -8.56 0.35
N LYS A 217 4.86 -8.65 -0.33
CA LYS A 217 6.03 -9.39 0.15
C LYS A 217 6.41 -8.92 1.54
N THR A 218 6.55 -9.86 2.47
CA THR A 218 6.74 -9.58 3.89
C THR A 218 7.67 -10.61 4.51
N PRO A 219 8.68 -10.18 5.29
CA PRO A 219 9.52 -11.09 6.06
C PRO A 219 8.69 -12.01 6.97
N MET A 220 9.18 -13.22 7.17
CA MET A 220 8.63 -14.12 8.19
C MET A 220 8.62 -13.47 9.57
N GLU A 221 7.67 -13.88 10.43
CA GLU A 221 7.46 -13.30 11.77
C GLU A 221 7.10 -11.80 11.79
N MET A 222 6.62 -11.26 10.66
CA MET A 222 6.08 -9.91 10.54
C MET A 222 4.69 -9.95 9.89
N SER A 223 3.90 -8.91 10.11
CA SER A 223 2.66 -8.67 9.36
C SER A 223 2.90 -7.62 8.26
N TYR A 224 2.21 -7.73 7.14
CA TYR A 224 2.12 -6.65 6.16
C TYR A 224 1.04 -5.67 6.63
N HIS A 225 1.34 -4.38 6.66
CA HIS A 225 0.37 -3.33 6.96
C HIS A 225 0.38 -2.28 5.84
N CYS A 226 -0.80 -1.77 5.46
CA CYS A 226 -0.86 -0.67 4.53
C CYS A 226 -2.06 0.24 4.80
N SER A 227 -1.76 1.52 5.09
CA SER A 227 -2.77 2.55 5.29
C SER A 227 -3.40 3.02 3.98
N LYS A 228 -2.65 2.96 2.87
CA LYS A 228 -3.12 3.38 1.55
C LYS A 228 -3.96 2.29 0.88
N ALA A 229 -5.00 2.72 0.17
CA ALA A 229 -5.84 1.83 -0.62
C ALA A 229 -5.01 1.12 -1.70
N GLN A 230 -5.13 -0.21 -1.76
CA GLN A 230 -4.49 -1.05 -2.77
C GLN A 230 -5.51 -1.42 -3.84
N LEU A 231 -5.20 -1.14 -5.11
CA LEU A 231 -6.04 -1.51 -6.23
C LEU A 231 -5.44 -2.73 -6.95
N LEU A 232 -6.21 -3.80 -7.03
CA LEU A 232 -5.80 -5.03 -7.71
C LEU A 232 -6.69 -5.27 -8.93
N ASN A 233 -6.06 -5.57 -10.06
CA ASN A 233 -6.77 -6.02 -11.25
C ASN A 233 -7.10 -7.51 -11.11
N LEU A 234 -8.34 -7.88 -11.42
CA LEU A 234 -8.79 -9.26 -11.42
C LEU A 234 -8.86 -9.80 -12.85
N THR A 235 -9.02 -11.09 -13.06
CA THR A 235 -9.35 -11.68 -14.35
C THR A 235 -10.68 -12.39 -14.22
N SER A 236 -11.57 -12.21 -15.20
CA SER A 236 -12.87 -12.89 -15.23
C SER A 236 -12.84 -14.03 -16.26
N THR A 237 -13.48 -15.14 -15.93
CA THR A 237 -13.75 -16.22 -16.89
C THR A 237 -14.90 -15.86 -17.85
N THR A 238 -15.69 -14.83 -17.54
CA THR A 238 -16.82 -14.39 -18.36
C THR A 238 -16.40 -13.30 -19.33
N ALA A 239 -16.51 -13.56 -20.62
CA ALA A 239 -16.24 -12.60 -21.68
C ALA A 239 -17.35 -11.54 -21.82
N GLY A 240 -17.02 -10.40 -22.43
CA GLY A 240 -17.98 -9.33 -22.75
C GLY A 240 -18.34 -8.41 -21.58
N LEU A 241 -17.70 -8.59 -20.43
CA LEU A 241 -17.85 -7.76 -19.23
C LEU A 241 -16.66 -6.82 -19.06
N ALA A 242 -16.86 -5.71 -18.35
CA ALA A 242 -15.79 -4.76 -18.04
C ALA A 242 -14.73 -5.43 -17.14
N GLN A 243 -13.49 -4.97 -17.27
CA GLN A 243 -12.34 -5.45 -16.50
C GLN A 243 -12.59 -5.29 -14.99
N PRO A 244 -12.79 -6.38 -14.22
CA PRO A 244 -13.04 -6.28 -12.79
C PRO A 244 -11.80 -5.85 -12.02
N THR A 245 -12.02 -5.10 -10.95
CA THR A 245 -10.96 -4.69 -10.00
C THR A 245 -11.44 -4.85 -8.57
N VAL A 246 -10.52 -4.96 -7.61
CA VAL A 246 -10.83 -4.88 -6.19
C VAL A 246 -9.97 -3.81 -5.53
N THR A 247 -10.60 -2.95 -4.75
CA THR A 247 -9.92 -2.00 -3.87
C THR A 247 -9.89 -2.59 -2.47
N VAL A 248 -8.70 -2.69 -1.89
CA VAL A 248 -8.45 -3.19 -0.53
C VAL A 248 -7.98 -2.02 0.34
N THR A 249 -8.67 -1.77 1.44
CA THR A 249 -8.34 -0.72 2.42
C THR A 249 -8.22 -1.31 3.82
N LYS A 250 -7.63 -0.54 4.75
CA LYS A 250 -7.41 -0.97 6.15
C LYS A 250 -6.69 -2.32 6.21
N LEU A 251 -5.67 -2.46 5.37
CA LEU A 251 -5.03 -3.74 5.08
C LEU A 251 -3.97 -4.06 6.13
N GLN A 252 -4.17 -5.16 6.86
CA GLN A 252 -3.12 -5.83 7.60
C GLN A 252 -3.27 -7.34 7.45
N LEU A 253 -2.20 -8.04 7.06
CA LEU A 253 -2.24 -9.49 6.90
C LEU A 253 -0.94 -10.14 7.37
N GLU A 254 -1.05 -11.39 7.80
CA GLU A 254 0.08 -12.22 8.18
C GLU A 254 -0.22 -13.66 7.80
N ALA A 255 0.72 -14.31 7.13
CA ALA A 255 0.66 -15.70 6.75
C ALA A 255 1.85 -16.46 7.35
N PHE A 256 1.79 -17.79 7.38
CA PHE A 256 2.79 -18.64 8.02
C PHE A 256 3.06 -18.29 9.48
N HIS A 257 2.05 -17.74 10.16
CA HIS A 257 2.09 -17.53 11.60
C HIS A 257 2.20 -18.89 12.32
N LYS A 258 2.96 -18.96 13.40
CA LYS A 258 3.23 -20.22 14.14
C LYS A 258 3.01 -20.06 15.63
N LYS A 259 2.03 -19.24 16.02
CA LYS A 259 1.69 -18.98 17.43
C LYS A 259 0.25 -19.39 17.71
N ASN A 260 -0.01 -19.71 18.97
CA ASN A 260 -1.33 -20.14 19.45
C ASN A 260 -2.23 -18.94 19.76
N ASN A 261 -2.22 -17.92 18.91
CA ASN A 261 -3.08 -16.74 19.02
C ASN A 261 -3.28 -16.08 17.65
N SER A 262 -4.31 -15.24 17.53
CA SER A 262 -4.64 -14.50 16.30
C SER A 262 -4.19 -13.04 16.39
N LYS A 263 -3.01 -12.75 16.97
CA LYS A 263 -2.46 -11.40 17.04
C LYS A 263 -1.34 -11.25 16.02
N PHE A 264 -1.34 -10.10 15.35
CA PHE A 264 -0.27 -9.75 14.43
C PHE A 264 1.08 -9.63 15.14
N SER A 265 2.11 -10.08 14.44
CA SER A 265 3.50 -9.77 14.70
C SER A 265 3.81 -8.33 14.25
N ILE A 266 5.06 -7.90 14.42
CA ILE A 266 5.50 -6.54 14.08
C ILE A 266 5.17 -6.23 12.62
N ALA A 267 4.58 -5.06 12.36
CA ALA A 267 4.13 -4.69 11.03
C ALA A 267 5.30 -4.14 10.18
N LYS A 268 5.42 -4.66 8.96
CA LYS A 268 6.10 -4.04 7.83
C LYS A 268 5.07 -3.19 7.10
N ASP A 269 5.27 -1.88 7.12
CA ASP A 269 4.41 -0.99 6.34
C ASP A 269 4.72 -1.10 4.84
N CYS A 270 3.69 -0.90 4.01
CA CYS A 270 3.80 -0.93 2.55
C CYS A 270 4.64 0.22 2.01
N GLU A 271 4.71 1.32 2.75
CA GLU A 271 5.62 2.40 2.49
C GLU A 271 6.90 2.12 3.26
N ALA A 272 8.02 2.01 2.54
CA ALA A 272 9.30 2.06 3.21
C ALA A 272 9.34 3.39 3.99
N ILE A 273 9.84 3.35 5.22
CA ILE A 273 10.40 4.54 5.86
C ILE A 273 11.71 4.86 5.11
N ASP A 274 11.61 5.13 3.81
CA ASP A 274 12.65 5.77 3.03
C ASP A 274 12.60 7.24 3.45
N THR A 275 13.14 7.51 4.63
CA THR A 275 13.48 8.87 5.03
C THR A 275 14.94 9.09 4.60
N PRO A 276 15.21 9.60 3.39
CA PRO A 276 16.55 10.10 3.04
C PRO A 276 17.02 11.21 4.02
N ASP A 277 16.10 11.75 4.82
CA ASP A 277 16.36 12.72 5.89
C ASP A 277 16.92 12.11 7.19
N ILE A 278 16.96 10.77 7.32
CA ILE A 278 17.50 10.14 8.54
C ILE A 278 18.98 10.42 8.72
N VAL A 279 19.72 10.54 7.61
CA VAL A 279 21.16 10.86 7.63
C VAL A 279 21.38 12.30 8.12
N PRO A 280 20.74 13.34 7.54
CA PRO A 280 20.78 14.71 8.09
C PRO A 280 20.39 14.81 9.57
N ILE A 281 19.35 14.10 10.00
CA ILE A 281 18.87 14.13 11.41
C ILE A 281 19.90 13.49 12.34
N ALA A 282 20.46 12.33 11.96
CA ALA A 282 21.49 11.66 12.75
C ALA A 282 22.77 12.51 12.87
N VAL A 283 23.18 13.16 11.78
CA VAL A 283 24.32 14.09 11.79
C VAL A 283 24.04 15.29 12.68
N GLY A 284 22.82 15.85 12.63
CA GLY A 284 22.41 16.95 13.51
C GLY A 284 22.51 16.59 15.00
N CYS A 285 21.99 15.42 15.39
CA CYS A 285 22.09 14.93 16.76
C CYS A 285 23.54 14.69 17.22
N ALA A 286 24.39 14.14 16.35
CA ALA A 286 25.81 13.93 16.65
C ALA A 286 26.56 15.25 16.87
N LEU A 287 26.28 16.28 16.08
CA LEU A 287 26.91 17.60 16.23
C LEU A 287 26.49 18.29 17.54
N VAL A 288 25.20 18.25 17.89
CA VAL A 288 24.69 18.85 19.14
C VAL A 288 25.29 18.16 20.36
N THR A 289 25.34 16.83 20.37
CA THR A 289 25.94 16.06 21.48
C THR A 289 27.43 16.36 21.65
N LEU A 290 28.19 16.48 20.57
CA LEU A 290 29.62 16.83 20.63
C LEU A 290 29.82 18.24 21.20
N ILE A 291 29.02 19.22 20.78
CA ILE A 291 29.08 20.60 21.32
C ILE A 291 28.81 20.61 22.82
N ILE A 292 27.79 19.89 23.29
CA ILE A 292 27.47 19.80 24.72
C ILE A 292 28.64 19.21 25.51
N ILE A 293 29.26 18.12 25.01
CA ILE A 293 30.43 17.50 25.65
C ILE A 293 31.60 18.49 25.74
N MET A 294 31.87 19.23 24.65
CA MET A 294 32.91 20.25 24.64
C MET A 294 32.65 21.39 25.63
N LEU A 295 31.41 21.85 25.75
CA LEU A 295 31.04 22.88 26.72
C LEU A 295 31.22 22.39 28.17
N ILE A 296 30.81 21.15 28.46
CA ILE A 296 31.02 20.56 29.79
C ILE A 296 32.51 20.43 30.10
N ALA A 297 33.31 19.92 29.17
CA ALA A 297 34.76 19.80 29.33
C ALA A 297 35.43 21.16 29.57
N TYR A 298 35.03 22.19 28.79
CA TYR A 298 35.51 23.56 28.97
C TYR A 298 35.13 24.13 30.34
N LEU A 299 33.88 23.97 30.77
CA LEU A 299 33.43 24.46 32.08
C LEU A 299 34.17 23.77 33.23
N VAL A 300 34.39 22.46 33.16
CA VAL A 300 35.16 21.71 34.18
C VAL A 300 36.63 22.14 34.18
N GLY A 301 37.26 22.25 33.01
CA GLY A 301 38.65 22.68 32.90
C GLY A 301 38.87 24.11 33.37
N ARG A 302 37.95 25.02 33.03
CA ARG A 302 37.98 26.41 33.51
C ARG A 302 37.78 26.51 35.02
N ASN A 303 36.86 25.74 35.58
CA ASN A 303 36.62 25.73 37.03
C ASN A 303 37.80 25.13 37.81
N ALA A 304 38.51 24.16 37.22
CA ALA A 304 39.76 23.64 37.78
C ALA A 304 40.88 24.69 37.73
N ALA A 305 41.06 25.39 36.61
CA ALA A 305 42.08 26.43 36.47
C ALA A 305 41.87 27.61 37.44
N THR A 306 40.62 28.00 37.72
CA THR A 306 40.32 29.05 38.71
C THR A 306 40.58 28.61 40.16
N ASN A 307 40.45 27.32 40.47
CA ASN A 307 40.69 26.80 41.82
C ASN A 307 42.16 26.44 42.10
N SER A 308 43.02 26.41 41.08
CA SER A 308 44.46 26.09 41.24
C SER A 308 45.37 27.31 41.40
N GLY A 309 44.81 28.53 41.44
CA GLY A 309 45.56 29.78 41.50
C GLY A 309 45.77 30.39 42.88
N TYR A 310 46.16 29.63 43.91
CA TYR A 310 46.73 30.18 45.16
C TYR A 310 47.65 29.15 45.84
N LEU A 311 48.84 28.93 45.27
CA LEU A 311 50.01 28.42 46.00
C LEU A 311 51.24 29.11 45.40
N SER A 312 51.54 30.30 45.92
CA SER A 312 52.87 30.89 45.83
C SER A 312 53.13 31.61 47.15
N MET A 313 54.08 31.03 47.89
CA MET A 313 54.75 31.53 49.10
C MET A 313 53.96 31.50 50.40
#